data_AF-A0A5N6ZID9-F1
#
_entry.id   AF-A0A5N6ZID9-F1
#
_cell.length_a   1.000
_cell.length_b   1.000
_cell.length_c   1.000
_cell.angle_alpha   90.00
_cell.angle_beta   90.00
_cell.angle_gamma   90.00
#
_symmetry.space_group_name_H-M   'P 1'
#
loop_
_entity.id
_entity.type
_entity.pdbx_description
1 polymer ?
#
loop_
_entity_poly.entity_id
_entity_poly.type
_entity_poly.pdbx_seq_one_letter_code
_entity_poly.pdbx_strand_id
1 'polypeptide(L)'
;MHAEANQTQRCSSPEAKPGAFLTPPTSPATSRVVRPERQEKTPSLARSDLVPRTPPASPQKGQSSEGDEKNRANQHWSSILESLKDRWGVHKGQCGALTKMNMPCGQGVRSRKFQLNKLISSMANMPADPDNKLNELVSLTLCKAHQKQTSSRLGEMLDSCPTGSGMEQTRWFIATRIKNIVPKACTECLADGHVHDSRDSKIGGRNVQIIQEILWKVTTPYIYSDDTRLQAHLEVLGQCVFCPLHRDKEKPTSVREWMSNIQAIHPPIKLAQSISTAPAAAKIASPKQLIRDDIPTLASIEQIGYDTSPFTVVERYSPNFVKCTQAALKSRSGSPEGYVYAYKVKGNSGFVKIGYTGFTSQTRFEDIAFTCNRKPMELYPTSTDTDNKIKNPKVVEALCHAQLREHQVTIDCDACLSNHREWFCVAPEDAIGAIQKWSSWMEKFTAEPNWRQKLDDKIEKMKDLGRLLKELEGETL
;
A
#
# COMPACT_ATOMS: atom_id res chain seq x y z
N MET A 1 44.18 54.47 -0.93
CA MET A 1 43.87 55.01 -2.28
C MET A 1 42.75 54.15 -2.84
N HIS A 2 41.64 54.75 -3.32
CA HIS A 2 40.47 54.11 -3.99
C HIS A 2 39.80 52.92 -3.26
N ALA A 3 38.57 52.96 -2.74
CA ALA A 3 37.41 53.86 -2.88
C ALA A 3 36.65 53.80 -4.23
N GLU A 4 35.63 52.95 -4.28
CA GLU A 4 34.38 52.94 -5.09
C GLU A 4 33.44 51.93 -4.37
N ALA A 5 32.20 52.16 -3.94
CA ALA A 5 31.10 53.06 -4.29
C ALA A 5 30.22 52.60 -5.47
N ASN A 6 29.12 51.89 -5.17
CA ASN A 6 27.84 51.85 -5.90
C ASN A 6 26.82 51.13 -5.00
N GLN A 7 25.79 51.72 -4.39
CA GLN A 7 24.72 52.65 -4.81
C GLN A 7 23.37 51.90 -4.89
N THR A 8 22.42 52.42 -4.12
CA THR A 8 21.08 51.92 -3.83
C THR A 8 20.16 51.79 -5.05
N GLN A 9 19.27 50.79 -5.02
CA GLN A 9 17.98 50.87 -5.72
C GLN A 9 16.82 50.53 -4.77
N ARG A 10 16.04 51.55 -4.39
CA ARG A 10 14.74 51.39 -3.74
C ARG A 10 13.71 51.02 -4.81
N CYS A 11 12.87 50.03 -4.56
CA CYS A 11 11.60 49.86 -5.28
C CYS A 11 10.44 50.23 -4.36
N SER A 12 9.65 51.20 -4.79
CA SER A 12 8.50 51.74 -4.05
C SER A 12 7.26 50.88 -4.22
N SER A 13 6.47 50.74 -3.16
CA SER A 13 5.10 50.22 -3.20
C SER A 13 4.17 51.14 -4.03
N PRO A 14 3.07 50.59 -4.55
CA PRO A 14 1.83 51.34 -4.70
C PRO A 14 0.73 50.80 -3.74
N GLU A 15 0.18 51.68 -2.91
CA GLU A 15 -1.09 51.42 -2.21
C GLU A 15 -2.27 51.63 -3.17
N ALA A 16 -3.29 50.77 -3.11
CA ALA A 16 -4.61 51.04 -3.68
C ALA A 16 -5.74 50.34 -2.89
N LYS A 17 -6.30 51.12 -1.95
CA LYS A 17 -7.61 51.10 -1.25
C LYS A 17 -8.62 49.93 -1.38
N PRO A 18 -9.40 49.64 -0.32
CA PRO A 18 -10.43 48.59 -0.29
C PRO A 18 -11.77 49.04 -0.90
N GLY A 19 -12.57 48.09 -1.40
CA GLY A 19 -13.94 48.37 -1.86
C GLY A 19 -14.81 47.17 -2.24
N ALA A 20 -15.96 47.06 -1.55
CA ALA A 20 -17.22 46.41 -1.96
C ALA A 20 -17.33 44.86 -2.07
N PHE A 21 -18.33 44.35 -1.35
CA PHE A 21 -18.95 43.04 -1.55
C PHE A 21 -19.67 42.95 -2.90
N LEU A 22 -19.63 41.79 -3.56
CA LEU A 22 -20.71 41.28 -4.42
C LEU A 22 -20.84 39.76 -4.29
N THR A 23 -22.08 39.29 -4.27
CA THR A 23 -22.50 37.87 -4.22
C THR A 23 -22.51 37.22 -5.63
N PRO A 24 -22.59 35.88 -5.73
CA PRO A 24 -22.28 35.17 -6.97
C PRO A 24 -23.47 35.01 -7.93
N PRO A 25 -23.22 34.90 -9.25
CA PRO A 25 -24.21 34.43 -10.21
C PRO A 25 -24.07 32.93 -10.54
N THR A 26 -25.24 32.31 -10.57
CA THR A 26 -25.64 30.98 -11.03
C THR A 26 -25.06 30.54 -12.38
N SER A 27 -24.73 29.24 -12.53
CA SER A 27 -24.71 28.53 -13.82
C SER A 27 -26.12 28.49 -14.44
N PRO A 28 -26.28 28.32 -15.78
CA PRO A 28 -26.35 26.94 -16.33
C PRO A 28 -25.94 26.78 -17.82
N ALA A 29 -26.20 25.57 -18.34
CA ALA A 29 -26.43 25.19 -19.76
C ALA A 29 -25.30 24.56 -20.60
N THR A 30 -25.31 23.23 -20.61
CA THR A 30 -25.27 22.32 -21.78
C THR A 30 -24.82 22.87 -23.15
N SER A 31 -23.75 22.29 -23.70
CA SER A 31 -23.46 22.28 -25.14
C SER A 31 -23.68 20.88 -25.74
N ARG A 32 -24.40 20.81 -26.87
CA ARG A 32 -24.64 19.59 -27.64
C ARG A 32 -23.44 19.28 -28.54
N VAL A 33 -22.97 18.03 -28.55
CA VAL A 33 -22.02 17.55 -29.55
C VAL A 33 -22.72 17.44 -30.91
N VAL A 34 -22.20 18.15 -31.91
CA VAL A 34 -22.68 18.12 -33.29
C VAL A 34 -22.00 16.97 -34.04
N ARG A 35 -22.82 16.21 -34.78
CA ARG A 35 -22.43 15.10 -35.66
C ARG A 35 -22.10 15.66 -37.05
N PRO A 36 -20.94 15.35 -37.67
CA PRO A 36 -20.70 15.74 -39.05
C PRO A 36 -21.44 14.83 -40.03
N GLU A 37 -21.99 15.43 -41.08
CA GLU A 37 -22.70 14.76 -42.16
C GLU A 37 -21.79 14.17 -43.23
N ARG A 38 -22.42 13.32 -44.04
CA ARG A 38 -21.88 12.53 -45.15
C ARG A 38 -21.98 13.35 -46.44
N GLN A 39 -20.92 13.41 -47.24
CA GLN A 39 -21.02 13.79 -48.66
C GLN A 39 -20.38 12.74 -49.55
N GLU A 40 -21.14 12.30 -50.55
CA GLU A 40 -20.73 11.40 -51.61
C GLU A 40 -20.28 12.20 -52.84
N LYS A 41 -19.34 11.66 -53.61
CA LYS A 41 -19.41 11.67 -55.09
C LYS A 41 -18.37 10.74 -55.73
N THR A 42 -18.87 9.68 -56.37
CA THR A 42 -18.22 8.92 -57.46
C THR A 42 -18.15 9.79 -58.73
N PRO A 43 -17.28 9.51 -59.73
CA PRO A 43 -17.32 8.30 -60.58
C PRO A 43 -15.88 7.75 -60.91
N SER A 44 -15.60 6.72 -61.74
CA SER A 44 -16.36 5.72 -62.52
C SER A 44 -15.45 4.54 -62.98
N LEU A 45 -16.08 3.42 -63.38
CA LEU A 45 -15.64 2.49 -64.45
C LEU A 45 -14.25 1.82 -64.40
N ALA A 46 -14.23 0.54 -64.02
CA ALA A 46 -13.60 -0.51 -64.83
C ALA A 46 -14.36 -1.84 -64.63
N ARG A 47 -14.49 -2.65 -65.69
CA ARG A 47 -15.33 -3.84 -65.77
C ARG A 47 -14.43 -5.05 -66.03
N SER A 48 -14.55 -6.11 -65.23
CA SER A 48 -13.97 -7.43 -65.53
C SER A 48 -14.82 -8.54 -64.91
N ASP A 49 -15.23 -9.49 -65.74
CA ASP A 49 -16.08 -10.61 -65.38
C ASP A 49 -15.30 -11.71 -64.66
N LEU A 50 -15.73 -12.12 -63.45
CA LEU A 50 -15.35 -13.41 -62.87
C LEU A 50 -16.53 -14.11 -62.18
N VAL A 51 -16.61 -15.41 -62.44
CA VAL A 51 -17.66 -16.35 -62.05
C VAL A 51 -17.86 -16.43 -60.52
N PRO A 52 -19.09 -16.54 -59.99
CA PRO A 52 -19.30 -16.79 -58.57
C PRO A 52 -18.82 -18.20 -58.20
N ARG A 53 -17.71 -18.30 -57.46
CA ARG A 53 -17.36 -19.52 -56.73
C ARG A 53 -17.99 -19.47 -55.35
N THR A 54 -18.77 -20.49 -55.02
CA THR A 54 -19.32 -20.73 -53.69
C THR A 54 -18.17 -20.76 -52.66
N PRO A 55 -18.28 -20.07 -51.50
CA PRO A 55 -17.25 -20.18 -50.48
C PRO A 55 -17.20 -21.62 -49.92
N PRO A 56 -16.01 -22.16 -49.63
CA PRO A 56 -15.90 -23.46 -48.98
C PRO A 56 -16.52 -23.37 -47.57
N ALA A 57 -17.24 -24.41 -47.17
CA ALA A 57 -17.89 -24.47 -45.87
C ALA A 57 -16.87 -24.25 -44.74
N SER A 58 -17.12 -23.25 -43.90
CA SER A 58 -16.32 -23.03 -42.69
C SER A 58 -16.37 -24.27 -41.81
N PRO A 59 -15.24 -24.75 -41.27
CA PRO A 59 -15.25 -25.87 -40.34
C PRO A 59 -16.20 -25.58 -39.18
N GLN A 60 -17.14 -26.48 -38.90
CA GLN A 60 -18.00 -26.36 -37.73
C GLN A 60 -17.12 -26.41 -36.48
N LYS A 61 -16.94 -25.25 -35.85
CA LYS A 61 -16.20 -25.11 -34.59
C LYS A 61 -17.00 -25.82 -33.50
N GLY A 62 -16.58 -27.03 -33.13
CA GLY A 62 -17.29 -27.87 -32.16
C GLY A 62 -17.51 -27.15 -30.83
N GLN A 63 -18.77 -26.89 -30.48
CA GLN A 63 -19.17 -26.10 -29.30
C GLN A 63 -19.26 -26.95 -28.01
N SER A 64 -18.52 -28.04 -27.90
CA SER A 64 -18.80 -29.13 -26.94
C SER A 64 -17.61 -29.55 -26.07
N SER A 65 -16.94 -28.61 -25.39
CA SER A 65 -15.94 -28.96 -24.36
C SER A 65 -15.85 -28.00 -23.15
N GLU A 66 -16.01 -26.68 -23.33
CA GLU A 66 -15.82 -25.70 -22.24
C GLU A 66 -16.81 -25.89 -21.07
N GLY A 67 -18.04 -26.35 -21.34
CA GLY A 67 -19.04 -26.61 -20.31
C GLY A 67 -18.69 -27.80 -19.39
N ASP A 68 -18.15 -28.87 -19.97
CA ASP A 68 -17.83 -30.10 -19.23
C ASP A 68 -16.59 -29.93 -18.35
N GLU A 69 -15.60 -29.16 -18.81
CA GLU A 69 -14.37 -28.89 -18.08
C GLU A 69 -14.65 -28.06 -16.82
N LYS A 70 -15.48 -27.00 -16.94
CA LYS A 70 -15.92 -26.16 -15.81
C LYS A 70 -16.76 -26.93 -14.80
N ASN A 71 -17.64 -27.81 -15.26
CA ASN A 71 -18.46 -28.66 -14.38
C ASN A 71 -17.59 -29.66 -13.59
N ARG A 72 -16.64 -30.32 -14.28
CA ARG A 72 -15.67 -31.25 -13.65
C ARG A 72 -14.80 -30.55 -12.60
N ALA A 73 -14.35 -29.33 -12.88
CA ALA A 73 -13.63 -28.51 -11.92
C ALA A 73 -14.48 -28.25 -10.66
N ASN A 74 -15.71 -27.74 -10.81
CA ASN A 74 -16.60 -27.47 -9.67
C ASN A 74 -16.89 -28.71 -8.80
N GLN A 75 -17.05 -29.89 -9.42
CA GLN A 75 -17.23 -31.16 -8.69
C GLN A 75 -15.97 -31.55 -7.89
N HIS A 76 -14.78 -31.44 -8.49
CA HIS A 76 -13.51 -31.71 -7.82
C HIS A 76 -13.28 -30.78 -6.62
N TRP A 77 -13.54 -29.48 -6.78
CA TRP A 77 -13.45 -28.52 -5.68
C TRP A 77 -14.45 -28.79 -4.54
N SER A 78 -15.69 -29.19 -4.87
CA SER A 78 -16.67 -29.63 -3.87
C SER A 78 -16.16 -30.83 -3.06
N SER A 79 -15.53 -31.81 -3.72
CA SER A 79 -14.91 -32.97 -3.06
C SER A 79 -13.74 -32.59 -2.13
N ILE A 80 -12.93 -31.61 -2.52
CA ILE A 80 -11.89 -31.02 -1.66
C ILE A 80 -12.54 -30.38 -0.43
N LEU A 81 -13.58 -29.55 -0.60
CA LEU A 81 -14.25 -28.89 0.52
C LEU A 81 -14.86 -29.87 1.53
N GLU A 82 -15.48 -30.98 1.09
CA GLU A 82 -15.96 -32.02 2.03
C GLU A 82 -14.80 -32.71 2.76
N SER A 83 -13.74 -33.11 2.04
CA SER A 83 -12.54 -33.73 2.64
C SER A 83 -11.89 -32.84 3.70
N LEU A 84 -11.93 -31.53 3.47
CA LEU A 84 -11.44 -30.52 4.40
C LEU A 84 -12.32 -30.37 5.65
N LYS A 85 -13.66 -30.41 5.53
CA LYS A 85 -14.57 -30.38 6.69
C LYS A 85 -14.27 -31.52 7.67
N ASP A 86 -14.09 -32.73 7.16
CA ASP A 86 -13.78 -33.91 7.96
C ASP A 86 -12.43 -33.75 8.66
N ARG A 87 -11.38 -33.38 7.91
CA ARG A 87 -10.03 -33.18 8.45
C ARG A 87 -9.93 -32.07 9.49
N TRP A 88 -10.75 -31.03 9.38
CA TRP A 88 -10.80 -29.94 10.37
C TRP A 88 -11.69 -30.24 11.59
N GLY A 89 -12.39 -31.39 11.62
CA GLY A 89 -13.31 -31.71 12.71
C GLY A 89 -14.53 -30.79 12.76
N VAL A 90 -14.91 -30.18 11.64
CA VAL A 90 -16.09 -29.28 11.52
C VAL A 90 -17.35 -29.94 12.05
N HIS A 91 -17.52 -31.22 11.73
CA HIS A 91 -18.65 -32.03 12.16
C HIS A 91 -18.72 -32.19 13.69
N LYS A 92 -17.56 -32.22 14.37
CA LYS A 92 -17.43 -32.30 15.84
C LYS A 92 -17.71 -30.97 16.53
N GLY A 93 -17.63 -29.86 15.79
CA GLY A 93 -17.84 -28.50 16.32
C GLY A 93 -16.79 -28.09 17.35
N GLN A 94 -15.58 -28.61 17.21
CA GLN A 94 -14.41 -28.33 18.06
C GLN A 94 -13.43 -27.41 17.33
N CYS A 95 -12.56 -26.76 18.10
CA CYS A 95 -11.52 -25.88 17.57
C CYS A 95 -10.46 -26.69 16.82
N GLY A 96 -10.25 -26.39 15.53
CA GLY A 96 -9.31 -27.12 14.67
C GLY A 96 -7.81 -26.94 14.99
N ALA A 97 -7.47 -26.07 15.95
CA ALA A 97 -6.09 -25.77 16.35
C ALA A 97 -5.48 -26.77 17.34
N LEU A 98 -4.15 -26.84 17.31
CA LEU A 98 -3.33 -27.55 18.28
C LEU A 98 -2.96 -26.59 19.43
N THR A 99 -2.92 -27.16 20.64
CA THR A 99 -2.45 -26.48 21.85
C THR A 99 -0.92 -26.47 21.90
N LYS A 100 -0.33 -25.72 22.85
CA LYS A 100 1.14 -25.71 23.08
C LYS A 100 1.75 -27.10 23.35
N MET A 101 0.93 -28.07 23.80
CA MET A 101 1.35 -29.46 24.03
C MET A 101 1.14 -30.37 22.80
N ASN A 102 0.96 -29.79 21.60
CA ASN A 102 0.64 -30.48 20.36
C ASN A 102 -0.67 -31.31 20.40
N MET A 103 -1.54 -31.06 21.38
CA MET A 103 -2.83 -31.77 21.54
C MET A 103 -3.98 -30.97 20.91
N PRO A 104 -4.98 -31.62 20.28
CA PRO A 104 -6.15 -30.93 19.72
C PRO A 104 -6.92 -30.09 20.74
N CYS A 105 -7.37 -28.91 20.35
CA CYS A 105 -8.10 -28.01 21.24
C CYS A 105 -9.54 -28.46 21.48
N GLY A 106 -9.85 -28.91 22.71
CA GLY A 106 -11.20 -29.32 23.12
C GLY A 106 -12.26 -28.21 23.18
N GLN A 107 -11.90 -26.94 22.92
CA GLN A 107 -12.84 -25.82 22.97
C GLN A 107 -13.86 -25.89 21.83
N GLY A 108 -15.14 -25.72 22.14
CA GLY A 108 -16.22 -25.75 21.15
C GLY A 108 -16.30 -24.48 20.29
N VAL A 109 -16.60 -24.66 19.00
CA VAL A 109 -16.92 -23.58 18.03
C VAL A 109 -18.35 -23.69 17.49
N ARG A 110 -19.21 -24.48 18.15
CA ARG A 110 -20.56 -24.89 17.68
C ARG A 110 -21.45 -23.74 17.19
N SER A 111 -21.42 -22.57 17.82
CA SER A 111 -22.22 -21.40 17.41
C SER A 111 -21.89 -20.86 16.02
N ARG A 112 -20.73 -21.22 15.44
CA ARG A 112 -20.30 -20.82 14.10
C ARG A 112 -20.64 -21.82 13.00
N LYS A 113 -21.17 -23.02 13.32
CA LYS A 113 -21.43 -24.09 12.34
C LYS A 113 -22.32 -23.63 11.17
N PHE A 114 -23.33 -22.80 11.44
CA PHE A 114 -24.19 -22.24 10.39
C PHE A 114 -23.44 -21.28 9.46
N GLN A 115 -22.64 -20.37 10.02
CA GLN A 115 -21.81 -19.43 9.25
C GLN A 115 -20.80 -20.18 8.38
N LEU A 116 -20.17 -21.21 8.93
CA LEU A 116 -19.21 -22.04 8.21
C LEU A 116 -19.87 -22.81 7.06
N ASN A 117 -21.02 -23.46 7.28
CA ASN A 117 -21.75 -24.14 6.22
C ASN A 117 -22.17 -23.16 5.12
N LYS A 118 -22.70 -21.98 5.48
CA LYS A 118 -23.06 -20.92 4.53
C LYS A 118 -21.85 -20.46 3.72
N LEU A 119 -20.68 -20.32 4.35
CA LEU A 119 -19.45 -19.91 3.70
C LEU A 119 -18.96 -20.97 2.71
N ILE A 120 -18.92 -22.25 3.11
CA ILE A 120 -18.56 -23.36 2.22
C ILE A 120 -19.52 -23.44 1.03
N SER A 121 -20.83 -23.29 1.25
CA SER A 121 -21.81 -23.22 0.15
C SER A 121 -21.54 -22.03 -0.79
N SER A 122 -21.12 -20.87 -0.27
CA SER A 122 -20.73 -19.73 -1.12
C SER A 122 -19.42 -19.96 -1.89
N MET A 123 -18.57 -20.88 -1.44
CA MET A 123 -17.33 -21.30 -2.08
C MET A 123 -17.52 -22.50 -3.03
N ALA A 124 -18.73 -23.02 -3.23
CA ALA A 124 -18.97 -24.15 -4.13
C ALA A 124 -18.60 -23.85 -5.60
N ASN A 125 -18.60 -22.57 -5.99
CA ASN A 125 -17.89 -22.06 -7.16
C ASN A 125 -16.64 -21.33 -6.69
N MET A 126 -15.55 -21.35 -7.47
CA MET A 126 -14.34 -20.58 -7.15
C MET A 126 -14.72 -19.09 -7.00
N PRO A 127 -14.52 -18.47 -5.83
CA PRO A 127 -14.82 -17.05 -5.63
C PRO A 127 -13.75 -16.18 -6.31
N ALA A 128 -14.10 -14.94 -6.64
CA ALA A 128 -13.15 -13.96 -7.20
C ALA A 128 -12.01 -13.59 -6.21
N ASP A 129 -12.26 -13.77 -4.91
CA ASP A 129 -11.28 -13.60 -3.83
C ASP A 129 -11.29 -14.84 -2.92
N PRO A 130 -10.53 -15.89 -3.30
CA PRO A 130 -10.47 -17.14 -2.55
C PRO A 130 -9.56 -17.05 -1.31
N ASP A 131 -8.59 -16.13 -1.27
CA ASP A 131 -7.68 -15.97 -0.13
C ASP A 131 -8.42 -15.39 1.08
N ASN A 132 -9.26 -14.36 0.91
CA ASN A 132 -10.08 -13.85 2.00
C ASN A 132 -11.14 -14.87 2.45
N LYS A 133 -11.73 -15.62 1.50
CA LYS A 133 -12.72 -16.65 1.82
C LYS A 133 -12.13 -17.84 2.58
N LEU A 134 -10.93 -18.29 2.25
CA LEU A 134 -10.21 -19.28 3.05
C LEU A 134 -9.82 -18.76 4.44
N ASN A 135 -9.34 -17.51 4.55
CA ASN A 135 -9.01 -16.93 5.86
C ASN A 135 -10.24 -16.80 6.78
N GLU A 136 -11.39 -16.41 6.22
CA GLU A 136 -12.68 -16.42 6.91
C GLU A 136 -13.06 -17.84 7.36
N LEU A 137 -12.92 -18.82 6.46
CA LEU A 137 -13.23 -20.23 6.70
C LEU A 137 -12.38 -20.84 7.83
N VAL A 138 -11.06 -20.67 7.78
CA VAL A 138 -10.15 -21.10 8.85
C VAL A 138 -10.49 -20.40 10.17
N SER A 139 -10.72 -19.08 10.14
CA SER A 139 -11.05 -18.29 11.34
C SER A 139 -12.38 -18.69 12.01
N LEU A 140 -13.31 -19.29 11.26
CA LEU A 140 -14.55 -19.87 11.80
C LEU A 140 -14.33 -21.25 12.47
N THR A 141 -13.32 -22.02 12.04
CA THR A 141 -12.92 -23.29 12.69
C THR A 141 -12.10 -23.11 13.98
N LEU A 142 -11.62 -21.90 14.25
CA LEU A 142 -10.79 -21.57 15.41
C LEU A 142 -11.60 -20.92 16.55
N CYS A 143 -11.30 -21.32 17.79
CA CYS A 143 -11.83 -20.66 18.98
C CYS A 143 -11.12 -19.32 19.24
N LYS A 144 -11.70 -18.45 20.10
CA LYS A 144 -11.13 -17.12 20.42
C LYS A 144 -9.66 -17.17 20.86
N ALA A 145 -9.26 -18.18 21.63
CA ALA A 145 -7.88 -18.33 22.11
C ALA A 145 -6.87 -18.65 20.99
N HIS A 146 -7.33 -19.22 19.86
CA HIS A 146 -6.47 -19.66 18.76
C HIS A 146 -6.67 -18.87 17.46
N GLN A 147 -7.45 -17.78 17.43
CA GLN A 147 -7.60 -16.97 16.20
C GLN A 147 -6.29 -16.32 15.72
N LYS A 148 -5.25 -16.21 16.57
CA LYS A 148 -3.91 -15.81 16.14
C LYS A 148 -3.19 -16.86 15.29
N GLN A 149 -3.67 -18.10 15.26
CA GLN A 149 -3.07 -19.21 14.50
C GLN A 149 -3.63 -19.35 13.07
N THR A 150 -4.55 -18.48 12.61
CA THR A 150 -5.20 -18.59 11.30
C THR A 150 -4.21 -18.81 10.15
N SER A 151 -3.09 -18.07 10.09
CA SER A 151 -2.09 -18.25 9.02
C SER A 151 -1.36 -19.60 9.08
N SER A 152 -0.95 -20.06 10.28
CA SER A 152 -0.32 -21.38 10.45
C SER A 152 -1.26 -22.50 10.03
N ARG A 153 -2.51 -22.41 10.48
CA ARG A 153 -3.53 -23.41 10.16
C ARG A 153 -3.95 -23.38 8.69
N LEU A 154 -3.89 -22.21 8.04
CA LEU A 154 -4.07 -22.08 6.59
C LEU A 154 -2.93 -22.78 5.82
N GLY A 155 -1.69 -22.69 6.29
CA GLY A 155 -0.55 -23.45 5.74
C GLY A 155 -0.78 -24.96 5.81
N GLU A 156 -0.95 -25.49 7.03
CA GLU A 156 -1.23 -26.92 7.27
C GLU A 156 -2.42 -27.44 6.45
N MET A 157 -3.46 -26.60 6.32
CA MET A 157 -4.65 -26.90 5.53
C MET A 157 -4.31 -27.06 4.05
N LEU A 158 -3.58 -26.08 3.48
CA LEU A 158 -3.18 -26.10 2.08
C LEU A 158 -2.26 -27.29 1.81
N ASP A 159 -1.26 -27.53 2.65
CA ASP A 159 -0.34 -28.67 2.51
C ASP A 159 -1.05 -30.04 2.48
N SER A 160 -2.26 -30.11 3.04
CA SER A 160 -3.07 -31.31 3.09
C SER A 160 -3.99 -31.51 1.87
N CYS A 161 -4.20 -30.50 1.03
CA CYS A 161 -5.07 -30.62 -0.15
C CYS A 161 -4.44 -31.53 -1.23
N PRO A 162 -5.22 -32.41 -1.88
CA PRO A 162 -4.69 -33.31 -2.89
C PRO A 162 -4.26 -32.54 -4.15
N THR A 163 -3.04 -32.82 -4.64
CA THR A 163 -2.49 -32.29 -5.90
C THR A 163 -3.13 -32.98 -7.11
N GLY A 164 -4.45 -32.82 -7.28
CA GLY A 164 -5.19 -33.34 -8.43
C GLY A 164 -4.83 -32.63 -9.74
N SER A 165 -5.01 -33.32 -10.87
CA SER A 165 -4.64 -32.86 -12.22
C SER A 165 -5.54 -31.76 -12.82
N GLY A 166 -6.39 -31.11 -12.02
CA GLY A 166 -7.31 -30.06 -12.44
C GLY A 166 -6.59 -28.71 -12.66
N MET A 167 -6.03 -28.52 -13.85
CA MET A 167 -5.00 -27.54 -14.19
C MET A 167 -5.22 -26.10 -13.67
N GLU A 168 -6.46 -25.57 -13.65
CA GLU A 168 -6.73 -24.22 -13.12
C GLU A 168 -6.79 -24.13 -11.60
N GLN A 169 -7.34 -25.15 -10.94
CA GLN A 169 -7.41 -25.20 -9.47
C GLN A 169 -6.01 -25.40 -8.88
N THR A 170 -5.18 -26.17 -9.56
CA THR A 170 -3.75 -26.31 -9.25
C THR A 170 -3.06 -24.94 -9.26
N ARG A 171 -3.34 -24.04 -10.22
CA ARG A 171 -2.64 -22.75 -10.35
C ARG A 171 -2.82 -21.80 -9.18
N TRP A 172 -4.06 -21.54 -8.75
CA TRP A 172 -4.31 -20.67 -7.61
C TRP A 172 -3.78 -21.30 -6.32
N PHE A 173 -3.99 -22.60 -6.13
CA PHE A 173 -3.53 -23.31 -4.95
C PHE A 173 -1.99 -23.30 -4.83
N ILE A 174 -1.26 -23.49 -5.94
CA ILE A 174 0.19 -23.29 -5.99
C ILE A 174 0.53 -21.85 -5.59
N ALA A 175 -0.12 -20.85 -6.20
CA ALA A 175 0.12 -19.44 -5.91
C ALA A 175 -0.04 -19.12 -4.41
N THR A 176 -1.09 -19.61 -3.75
CA THR A 176 -1.31 -19.39 -2.32
C THR A 176 -0.31 -20.17 -1.44
N ARG A 177 0.16 -21.36 -1.84
CA ARG A 177 1.26 -22.05 -1.12
C ARG A 177 2.59 -21.33 -1.30
N ILE A 178 2.89 -20.80 -2.49
CA ILE A 178 4.06 -19.93 -2.74
C ILE A 178 4.03 -18.72 -1.80
N LYS A 179 2.91 -18.00 -1.70
CA LYS A 179 2.72 -16.85 -0.77
C LYS A 179 3.01 -17.17 0.71
N ASN A 180 2.96 -18.44 1.11
CA ASN A 180 3.26 -18.87 2.48
C ASN A 180 4.72 -19.33 2.67
N ILE A 181 5.46 -19.60 1.60
CA ILE A 181 6.90 -19.89 1.64
C ILE A 181 7.71 -18.59 1.62
N VAL A 182 7.40 -17.70 0.68
CA VAL A 182 8.11 -16.42 0.58
C VAL A 182 7.66 -15.49 1.71
N PRO A 183 8.57 -14.65 2.25
CA PRO A 183 8.23 -13.72 3.31
C PRO A 183 7.21 -12.69 2.85
N LYS A 184 6.43 -12.15 3.79
CA LYS A 184 5.54 -11.02 3.52
C LYS A 184 6.34 -9.72 3.39
N ALA A 185 5.77 -8.74 2.70
CA ALA A 185 6.31 -7.38 2.70
C ALA A 185 6.42 -6.86 4.15
N CYS A 186 7.58 -6.30 4.49
CA CYS A 186 7.93 -5.87 5.84
C CYS A 186 8.91 -4.69 5.78
N THR A 187 8.84 -3.82 6.78
CA THR A 187 9.73 -2.65 6.98
C THR A 187 10.94 -2.97 7.85
N GLU A 188 11.07 -4.22 8.30
CA GLU A 188 12.12 -4.73 9.19
C GLU A 188 12.88 -5.85 8.49
N CYS A 189 14.18 -5.95 8.73
CA CYS A 189 15.03 -6.99 8.18
C CYS A 189 14.63 -8.37 8.73
N LEU A 190 14.56 -9.38 7.86
CA LEU A 190 14.18 -10.74 8.25
C LEU A 190 15.28 -11.55 8.98
N ALA A 191 16.46 -10.96 9.19
CA ALA A 191 17.56 -11.63 9.87
C ALA A 191 17.39 -11.57 11.40
N ASP A 192 17.65 -12.69 12.06
CA ASP A 192 17.70 -12.77 13.53
C ASP A 192 18.84 -11.92 14.12
N GLY A 193 18.69 -11.53 15.39
CA GLY A 193 19.76 -10.92 16.18
C GLY A 193 19.86 -9.39 16.11
N HIS A 194 18.92 -8.70 15.45
CA HIS A 194 18.81 -7.25 15.57
C HIS A 194 18.39 -6.80 16.97
N VAL A 195 19.05 -5.75 17.48
CA VAL A 195 18.43 -4.90 18.51
C VAL A 195 17.30 -4.13 17.81
N HIS A 196 16.06 -4.30 18.29
CA HIS A 196 14.84 -3.93 17.57
C HIS A 196 14.74 -2.45 17.11
N ASP A 197 15.53 -1.54 17.67
CA ASP A 197 15.42 -0.09 17.43
C ASP A 197 16.52 0.54 16.54
N SER A 198 17.51 -0.23 16.03
CA SER A 198 18.55 0.39 15.18
C SER A 198 18.00 0.85 13.83
N ARG A 199 18.46 2.00 13.31
CA ARG A 199 18.11 2.46 11.95
C ARG A 199 18.56 1.46 10.89
N ASP A 200 19.64 0.74 11.16
CA ASP A 200 20.29 -0.23 10.28
C ASP A 200 19.56 -1.57 10.17
N SER A 201 18.54 -1.83 11.00
CA SER A 201 17.66 -3.00 10.88
C SER A 201 16.49 -2.78 9.91
N LYS A 202 16.26 -1.54 9.46
CA LYS A 202 15.07 -1.17 8.70
C LYS A 202 15.24 -1.40 7.20
N ILE A 203 14.17 -1.86 6.59
CA ILE A 203 14.01 -1.97 5.13
C ILE A 203 13.37 -0.67 4.64
N GLY A 204 14.08 0.05 3.75
CA GLY A 204 13.57 1.28 3.15
C GLY A 204 12.34 1.01 2.29
N GLY A 205 11.38 1.93 2.25
CA GLY A 205 10.09 1.71 1.63
C GLY A 205 10.13 1.40 0.14
N ARG A 206 11.22 1.79 -0.53
CA ARG A 206 11.52 1.39 -1.91
C ARG A 206 11.65 -0.13 -2.03
N ASN A 207 12.43 -0.75 -1.13
CA ASN A 207 12.57 -2.21 -1.07
C ASN A 207 11.22 -2.86 -0.74
N VAL A 208 10.39 -2.24 0.11
CA VAL A 208 9.05 -2.76 0.43
C VAL A 208 8.14 -2.80 -0.80
N GLN A 209 8.12 -1.75 -1.62
CA GLN A 209 7.38 -1.72 -2.89
C GLN A 209 7.92 -2.77 -3.88
N ILE A 210 9.25 -2.93 -3.98
CA ILE A 210 9.89 -3.97 -4.81
C ILE A 210 9.51 -5.38 -4.31
N ILE A 211 9.50 -5.60 -2.98
CA ILE A 211 9.05 -6.86 -2.37
C ILE A 211 7.60 -7.13 -2.76
N GLN A 212 6.68 -6.17 -2.61
CA GLN A 212 5.28 -6.33 -3.00
C GLN A 212 5.12 -6.73 -4.48
N GLU A 213 5.86 -6.07 -5.39
CA GLU A 213 5.83 -6.40 -6.82
C GLU A 213 6.34 -7.83 -7.08
N ILE A 214 7.45 -8.22 -6.45
CA ILE A 214 8.03 -9.56 -6.62
C ILE A 214 7.11 -10.62 -6.02
N LEU A 215 6.53 -10.39 -4.85
CA LEU A 215 5.57 -11.31 -4.21
C LEU A 215 4.33 -11.53 -5.09
N TRP A 216 3.89 -10.52 -5.84
CA TRP A 216 2.89 -10.71 -6.88
C TRP A 216 3.45 -11.55 -8.04
N LYS A 217 4.60 -11.18 -8.62
CA LYS A 217 5.21 -11.87 -9.78
C LYS A 217 5.51 -13.35 -9.54
N VAL A 218 6.13 -13.74 -8.42
CA VAL A 218 6.46 -15.15 -8.12
C VAL A 218 5.23 -16.04 -7.95
N THR A 219 4.04 -15.46 -7.75
CA THR A 219 2.78 -16.21 -7.67
C THR A 219 2.10 -16.38 -9.03
N THR A 220 2.67 -15.82 -10.11
CA THR A 220 2.16 -16.01 -11.47
C THR A 220 2.68 -17.32 -12.08
N PRO A 221 1.85 -18.11 -12.79
CA PRO A 221 2.26 -19.40 -13.34
C PRO A 221 3.48 -19.34 -14.26
N TYR A 222 3.60 -18.26 -15.03
CA TYR A 222 4.71 -18.08 -15.97
C TYR A 222 6.07 -17.89 -15.28
N ILE A 223 6.09 -17.37 -14.05
CA ILE A 223 7.32 -17.21 -13.27
C ILE A 223 7.64 -18.50 -12.50
N TYR A 224 6.68 -19.11 -11.79
CA TYR A 224 6.97 -20.30 -10.98
C TYR A 224 7.13 -21.60 -11.77
N SER A 225 6.69 -21.67 -13.04
CA SER A 225 6.93 -22.84 -13.91
C SER A 225 8.28 -22.79 -14.65
N ASP A 226 9.08 -21.74 -14.49
CA ASP A 226 10.43 -21.59 -15.05
C ASP A 226 11.42 -21.33 -13.92
N ASP A 227 12.22 -22.34 -13.55
CA ASP A 227 13.17 -22.27 -12.44
C ASP A 227 14.17 -21.10 -12.59
N THR A 228 14.53 -20.71 -13.81
CA THR A 228 15.47 -19.61 -14.05
C THR A 228 14.81 -18.27 -13.74
N ARG A 229 13.54 -18.09 -14.15
CA ARG A 229 12.76 -16.89 -13.84
C ARG A 229 12.43 -16.79 -12.36
N LEU A 230 12.04 -17.90 -11.73
CA LEU A 230 11.76 -17.97 -10.31
C LEU A 230 13.01 -17.62 -9.48
N GLN A 231 14.15 -18.26 -9.76
CA GLN A 231 15.40 -17.99 -9.06
C GLN A 231 15.81 -16.51 -9.18
N ALA A 232 15.71 -15.92 -10.39
CA ALA A 232 16.04 -14.51 -10.59
C ALA A 232 15.16 -13.57 -9.75
N HIS A 233 13.86 -13.86 -9.62
CA HIS A 233 12.96 -13.09 -8.76
C HIS A 233 13.26 -13.30 -7.27
N LEU A 234 13.57 -14.52 -6.84
CA LEU A 234 13.92 -14.82 -5.44
C LEU A 234 15.26 -14.18 -5.02
N GLU A 235 16.25 -14.12 -5.91
CA GLU A 235 17.51 -13.39 -5.67
C GLU A 235 17.26 -11.90 -5.39
N VAL A 236 16.39 -11.27 -6.18
CA VAL A 236 16.00 -9.86 -5.94
C VAL A 236 15.19 -9.73 -4.65
N LEU A 237 14.26 -10.65 -4.37
CA LEU A 237 13.52 -10.66 -3.10
C LEU A 237 14.48 -10.68 -1.91
N GLY A 238 15.44 -11.60 -1.93
CA GLY A 238 16.50 -11.72 -0.93
C GLY A 238 17.39 -10.48 -0.82
N GLN A 239 17.66 -9.77 -1.92
CA GLN A 239 18.36 -8.48 -1.88
C GLN A 239 17.57 -7.41 -1.11
N CYS A 240 16.24 -7.44 -1.19
CA CYS A 240 15.36 -6.38 -0.67
C CYS A 240 14.89 -6.61 0.77
N VAL A 241 14.68 -7.86 1.21
CA VAL A 241 14.15 -8.20 2.55
C VAL A 241 15.20 -8.19 3.68
N PHE A 242 16.49 -8.11 3.33
CA PHE A 242 17.58 -8.01 4.29
C PHE A 242 18.23 -6.62 4.23
N CYS A 243 18.57 -6.07 5.38
CA CYS A 243 19.32 -4.82 5.47
C CYS A 243 20.77 -5.01 4.98
N PRO A 244 21.52 -3.93 4.69
CA PRO A 244 22.89 -4.01 4.17
C PRO A 244 23.86 -4.85 5.02
N LEU A 245 23.63 -4.94 6.33
CA LEU A 245 24.49 -5.69 7.26
C LEU A 245 24.31 -7.22 7.19
N HIS A 246 23.12 -7.68 6.82
CA HIS A 246 22.77 -9.12 6.84
C HIS A 246 22.56 -9.74 5.46
N ARG A 247 22.30 -8.90 4.44
CA ARG A 247 22.03 -9.30 3.06
C ARG A 247 23.00 -10.36 2.53
N ASP A 248 24.30 -10.12 2.58
CA ASP A 248 25.28 -10.99 1.92
C ASP A 248 25.43 -12.35 2.63
N LYS A 249 25.09 -12.42 3.93
CA LYS A 249 25.12 -13.64 4.75
C LYS A 249 23.84 -14.46 4.61
N GLU A 250 22.67 -13.83 4.76
CA GLU A 250 21.40 -14.55 4.85
C GLU A 250 20.81 -14.89 3.47
N LYS A 251 20.93 -13.97 2.49
CA LYS A 251 20.32 -14.13 1.16
C LYS A 251 20.60 -15.50 0.51
N PRO A 252 21.86 -15.99 0.41
CA PRO A 252 22.13 -17.24 -0.32
C PRO A 252 21.49 -18.48 0.33
N THR A 253 21.24 -18.43 1.64
CA THR A 253 20.58 -19.50 2.38
C THR A 253 19.07 -19.45 2.17
N SER A 254 18.45 -18.29 2.40
CA SER A 254 16.99 -18.13 2.27
C SER A 254 16.49 -18.31 0.84
N VAL A 255 17.23 -17.82 -0.17
CA VAL A 255 16.87 -18.02 -1.58
C VAL A 255 16.87 -19.51 -1.95
N ARG A 256 17.86 -20.27 -1.46
CA ARG A 256 17.94 -21.72 -1.68
C ARG A 256 16.78 -22.46 -1.01
N GLU A 257 16.43 -22.07 0.21
CA GLU A 257 15.31 -22.64 0.96
C GLU A 257 13.97 -22.36 0.27
N TRP A 258 13.68 -21.10 -0.09
CA TRP A 258 12.44 -20.74 -0.80
C TRP A 258 12.34 -21.47 -2.14
N MET A 259 13.43 -21.53 -2.91
CA MET A 259 13.47 -22.26 -4.18
C MET A 259 13.12 -23.74 -4.01
N SER A 260 13.79 -24.42 -3.07
CA SER A 260 13.54 -25.83 -2.76
C SER A 260 12.09 -26.08 -2.33
N ASN A 261 11.54 -25.21 -1.48
CA ASN A 261 10.18 -25.35 -0.98
C ASN A 261 9.13 -25.11 -2.08
N ILE A 262 9.39 -24.18 -3.02
CA ILE A 262 8.48 -23.92 -4.15
C ILE A 262 8.52 -25.09 -5.17
N GLN A 263 9.72 -25.60 -5.48
CA GLN A 263 9.89 -26.78 -6.33
C GLN A 263 9.21 -28.04 -5.75
N ALA A 264 9.14 -28.16 -4.42
CA ALA A 264 8.41 -29.25 -3.76
C ALA A 264 6.87 -29.16 -3.94
N ILE A 265 6.31 -27.98 -4.20
CA ILE A 265 4.87 -27.80 -4.48
C ILE A 265 4.56 -28.10 -5.95
N HIS A 266 5.43 -27.65 -6.86
CA HIS A 266 5.29 -27.84 -8.29
C HIS A 266 6.32 -28.86 -8.79
N PRO A 267 6.04 -30.18 -8.67
CA PRO A 267 6.91 -31.19 -9.26
C PRO A 267 7.07 -30.85 -10.74
N PRO A 268 8.30 -30.93 -11.29
CA PRO A 268 8.59 -30.44 -12.63
C PRO A 268 7.59 -31.08 -13.58
N ILE A 269 6.82 -30.24 -14.29
CA ILE A 269 6.02 -30.70 -15.41
C ILE A 269 7.02 -31.42 -16.28
N LYS A 270 6.89 -32.76 -16.36
CA LYS A 270 7.53 -33.54 -17.42
C LYS A 270 6.88 -33.03 -18.68
N LEU A 271 7.46 -31.96 -19.22
CA LEU A 271 7.14 -31.40 -20.52
C LEU A 271 7.52 -32.52 -21.46
N ALA A 272 6.52 -33.36 -21.76
CA ALA A 272 6.74 -34.60 -22.49
C ALA A 272 7.50 -34.22 -23.75
N GLN A 273 8.51 -35.01 -24.11
CA GLN A 273 9.42 -34.75 -25.22
C GLN A 273 8.73 -34.96 -26.58
N SER A 274 7.54 -34.37 -26.73
CA SER A 274 6.71 -34.22 -27.90
C SER A 274 7.13 -32.97 -28.70
N ILE A 275 8.42 -32.62 -28.67
CA ILE A 275 9.01 -31.89 -29.78
C ILE A 275 9.05 -32.88 -30.92
N SER A 276 7.97 -32.88 -31.71
CA SER A 276 7.84 -33.64 -32.94
C SER A 276 9.09 -33.40 -33.80
N THR A 277 9.67 -34.48 -34.33
CA THR A 277 10.88 -34.49 -35.15
C THR A 277 10.64 -33.93 -36.57
N ALA A 278 9.77 -32.94 -36.71
CA ALA A 278 9.44 -32.27 -37.96
C ALA A 278 10.50 -31.19 -38.30
N PRO A 279 11.32 -31.36 -39.36
CA PRO A 279 12.33 -30.38 -39.74
C PRO A 279 11.69 -29.26 -40.59
N ALA A 280 11.10 -28.26 -39.94
CA ALA A 280 10.59 -27.06 -40.59
C ALA A 280 11.27 -25.79 -40.03
N ALA A 281 12.08 -25.13 -40.86
CA ALA A 281 12.93 -24.02 -40.45
C ALA A 281 12.17 -22.71 -40.22
N ALA A 282 11.45 -22.61 -39.10
CA ALA A 282 10.96 -21.33 -38.59
C ALA A 282 12.07 -20.63 -37.81
N LYS A 283 12.48 -19.42 -38.26
CA LYS A 283 13.35 -18.51 -37.50
C LYS A 283 12.59 -17.90 -36.32
N ILE A 284 12.25 -18.72 -35.32
CA ILE A 284 11.74 -18.24 -34.04
C ILE A 284 12.88 -17.50 -33.34
N ALA A 285 12.62 -16.26 -32.89
CA ALA A 285 13.61 -15.46 -32.18
C ALA A 285 14.17 -16.24 -30.99
N SER A 286 15.49 -16.14 -30.75
CA SER A 286 16.14 -16.95 -29.72
C SER A 286 15.45 -16.73 -28.36
N PRO A 287 15.08 -17.79 -27.62
CA PRO A 287 14.44 -17.67 -26.31
C PRO A 287 15.17 -16.74 -25.33
N LYS A 288 16.49 -16.56 -25.51
CA LYS A 288 17.33 -15.63 -24.74
C LYS A 288 16.91 -14.15 -24.84
N GLN A 289 16.20 -13.72 -25.88
CA GLN A 289 15.70 -12.34 -25.99
C GLN A 289 14.44 -12.13 -25.15
N LEU A 290 13.46 -13.05 -25.20
CA LEU A 290 12.23 -13.01 -24.40
C LEU A 290 12.43 -13.19 -22.88
N ILE A 291 13.62 -13.59 -22.44
CA ILE A 291 13.97 -13.69 -21.01
C ILE A 291 14.41 -12.33 -20.44
N ARG A 292 14.83 -11.38 -21.30
CA ARG A 292 15.52 -10.16 -20.85
C ARG A 292 14.58 -9.06 -20.33
N ASP A 293 13.34 -9.03 -20.81
CA ASP A 293 12.41 -7.93 -20.53
C ASP A 293 11.58 -8.15 -19.25
N ASP A 294 11.39 -9.41 -18.83
CA ASP A 294 10.59 -9.77 -17.65
C ASP A 294 11.39 -9.88 -16.34
N ILE A 295 12.71 -10.12 -16.42
CA ILE A 295 13.56 -10.24 -15.23
C ILE A 295 13.88 -8.83 -14.70
N PRO A 296 13.47 -8.48 -13.47
CA PRO A 296 13.87 -7.23 -12.85
C PRO A 296 15.39 -7.23 -12.67
N THR A 297 16.12 -6.53 -13.53
CA THR A 297 17.55 -6.32 -13.31
C THR A 297 17.73 -5.41 -12.10
N LEU A 298 18.76 -5.67 -11.29
CA LEU A 298 19.12 -4.76 -10.19
C LEU A 298 19.31 -3.32 -10.68
N ALA A 299 19.83 -3.14 -11.90
CA ALA A 299 19.93 -1.83 -12.55
C ALA A 299 18.56 -1.18 -12.84
N SER A 300 17.58 -1.91 -13.39
CA SER A 300 16.22 -1.37 -13.58
C SER A 300 15.55 -1.04 -12.25
N ILE A 301 15.83 -1.81 -11.20
CA ILE A 301 15.35 -1.55 -9.84
C ILE A 301 16.00 -0.30 -9.27
N GLU A 302 17.31 -0.13 -9.44
CA GLU A 302 18.11 1.04 -9.02
C GLU A 302 17.73 2.33 -9.79
N GLN A 303 17.10 2.21 -10.95
CA GLN A 303 16.52 3.33 -11.70
C GLN A 303 15.12 3.76 -11.22
N ILE A 304 14.43 2.97 -10.38
CA ILE A 304 13.15 3.37 -9.76
C ILE A 304 13.40 4.57 -8.84
N GLY A 305 13.10 5.77 -9.33
CA GLY A 305 13.16 6.99 -8.52
C GLY A 305 12.17 6.97 -7.35
N TYR A 306 12.11 8.08 -6.63
CA TYR A 306 11.08 8.27 -5.61
C TYR A 306 9.68 8.12 -6.21
N ASP A 307 8.79 7.49 -5.46
CA ASP A 307 7.39 7.30 -5.81
C ASP A 307 6.69 8.66 -5.95
N THR A 308 6.04 8.86 -7.10
CA THR A 308 5.22 10.04 -7.41
C THR A 308 3.78 9.67 -7.78
N SER A 309 3.36 8.43 -7.52
CA SER A 309 1.98 8.00 -7.71
C SER A 309 1.02 8.80 -6.82
N PRO A 310 -0.25 8.99 -7.23
CA PRO A 310 -1.28 9.58 -6.37
C PRO A 310 -1.47 8.79 -5.07
N PHE A 311 -1.77 9.47 -3.98
CA PHE A 311 -2.04 8.84 -2.69
C PHE A 311 -3.34 8.01 -2.68
N THR A 312 -3.28 6.84 -2.03
CA THR A 312 -4.45 6.05 -1.63
C THR A 312 -5.08 6.68 -0.37
N VAL A 313 -6.11 7.51 -0.55
CA VAL A 313 -6.86 8.14 0.55
C VAL A 313 -7.90 7.17 1.09
N VAL A 314 -7.77 6.74 2.34
CA VAL A 314 -8.65 5.74 2.98
C VAL A 314 -9.85 6.38 3.66
N GLU A 315 -9.63 7.48 4.38
CA GLU A 315 -10.63 8.10 5.26
C GLU A 315 -10.46 9.62 5.26
N ARG A 316 -11.58 10.35 5.31
CA ARG A 316 -11.63 11.78 5.64
C ARG A 316 -12.26 11.92 7.03
N TYR A 317 -11.60 12.63 7.94
CA TYR A 317 -12.06 12.69 9.32
C TYR A 317 -13.29 13.60 9.49
N SER A 318 -14.31 13.08 10.19
CA SER A 318 -15.48 13.86 10.59
C SER A 318 -15.14 14.80 11.76
N PRO A 319 -15.65 16.06 11.78
CA PRO A 319 -15.29 17.03 12.80
C PRO A 319 -15.86 16.69 14.18
N ASN A 320 -14.96 16.33 15.10
CA ASN A 320 -15.14 16.61 16.53
C ASN A 320 -13.95 17.43 17.05
N PHE A 321 -13.87 18.64 16.53
CA PHE A 321 -12.84 19.65 16.74
C PHE A 321 -12.51 19.87 18.23
N VAL A 322 -13.54 20.04 19.05
CA VAL A 322 -13.46 20.21 20.51
C VAL A 322 -12.66 19.09 21.19
N LYS A 323 -12.99 17.82 20.90
CA LYS A 323 -12.36 16.67 21.57
C LYS A 323 -10.89 16.51 21.24
N CYS A 324 -10.48 16.83 20.01
CA CYS A 324 -9.09 16.68 19.57
C CYS A 324 -8.22 17.87 19.93
N THR A 325 -8.76 19.09 19.99
CA THR A 325 -8.06 20.22 20.62
C THR A 325 -7.73 19.92 22.08
N GLN A 326 -8.70 19.39 22.83
CA GLN A 326 -8.46 19.01 24.22
C GLN A 326 -7.37 17.93 24.35
N ALA A 327 -7.34 16.95 23.43
CA ALA A 327 -6.31 15.92 23.39
C ALA A 327 -4.93 16.50 23.01
N ALA A 328 -4.88 17.44 22.06
CA ALA A 328 -3.66 18.13 21.65
C ALA A 328 -3.03 18.91 22.81
N LEU A 329 -3.81 19.75 23.50
CA LEU A 329 -3.34 20.50 24.65
C LEU A 329 -2.94 19.58 25.81
N LYS A 330 -3.63 18.46 26.03
CA LYS A 330 -3.29 17.44 27.04
C LYS A 330 -2.10 16.53 26.66
N SER A 331 -1.44 16.77 25.52
CA SER A 331 -0.21 16.05 25.15
C SER A 331 0.91 16.38 26.14
N ARG A 332 1.33 15.38 26.94
CA ARG A 332 2.35 15.50 28.01
C ARG A 332 3.68 14.83 27.69
N SER A 333 3.81 14.16 26.54
CA SER A 333 5.00 13.35 26.20
C SER A 333 5.70 13.88 24.95
N GLY A 334 6.95 14.32 25.06
CA GLY A 334 7.75 14.81 23.93
C GLY A 334 9.04 15.48 24.40
N SER A 335 9.89 15.86 23.45
CA SER A 335 11.05 16.71 23.74
C SER A 335 10.56 18.11 24.15
N PRO A 336 11.18 18.78 25.14
CA PRO A 336 10.81 20.15 25.53
C PRO A 336 11.09 21.17 24.40
N GLU A 337 12.02 20.85 23.50
CA GLU A 337 12.38 21.63 22.31
C GLU A 337 12.58 20.71 21.10
N GLY A 338 12.37 21.23 19.90
CA GLY A 338 12.62 20.52 18.65
C GLY A 338 12.08 21.30 17.48
N TYR A 339 11.70 20.62 16.41
CA TYR A 339 11.26 21.26 15.17
C TYR A 339 9.87 20.78 14.79
N VAL A 340 9.04 21.71 14.30
CA VAL A 340 7.83 21.43 13.52
C VAL A 340 8.18 21.66 12.07
N TYR A 341 7.68 20.81 11.17
CA TYR A 341 7.96 20.88 9.75
C TYR A 341 6.69 20.70 8.93
N ALA A 342 6.71 21.26 7.72
CA ALA A 342 5.73 20.98 6.69
C ALA A 342 6.42 20.62 5.36
N TYR A 343 5.82 19.70 4.60
CA TYR A 343 6.27 19.37 3.25
C TYR A 343 5.14 18.88 2.37
N LYS A 344 5.37 18.93 1.05
CA LYS A 344 4.57 18.25 0.01
C LYS A 344 5.43 17.22 -0.72
N VAL A 345 4.83 16.36 -1.54
CA VAL A 345 5.59 15.45 -2.41
C VAL A 345 5.13 15.57 -3.86
N LYS A 346 6.04 15.29 -4.80
CA LYS A 346 5.75 15.32 -6.24
C LYS A 346 4.59 14.35 -6.58
N GLY A 347 3.71 14.77 -7.47
CA GLY A 347 2.49 14.04 -7.83
C GLY A 347 1.30 14.27 -6.89
N ASN A 348 1.52 14.83 -5.69
CA ASN A 348 0.50 15.00 -4.65
C ASN A 348 0.46 16.43 -4.10
N SER A 349 0.53 17.43 -5.00
CA SER A 349 0.69 18.85 -4.64
C SER A 349 -0.48 19.48 -3.90
N GLY A 350 -1.67 18.86 -3.91
CA GLY A 350 -2.84 19.27 -3.13
C GLY A 350 -2.85 18.77 -1.67
N PHE A 351 -1.78 18.11 -1.23
CA PHE A 351 -1.64 17.60 0.13
C PHE A 351 -0.36 18.12 0.79
N VAL A 352 -0.51 18.56 2.03
CA VAL A 352 0.60 19.00 2.90
C VAL A 352 0.65 18.09 4.12
N LYS A 353 1.84 17.60 4.48
CA LYS A 353 2.07 16.92 5.75
C LYS A 353 2.58 17.93 6.77
N ILE A 354 2.08 17.89 8.00
CA ILE A 354 2.62 18.64 9.14
C ILE A 354 3.09 17.64 10.20
N GLY A 355 4.33 17.73 10.64
CA GLY A 355 4.88 16.84 11.68
C GLY A 355 5.85 17.52 12.63
N TYR A 356 6.25 16.82 13.69
CA TYR A 356 7.35 17.25 14.58
C TYR A 356 8.50 16.23 14.65
N THR A 357 9.65 16.71 15.13
CA THR A 357 10.86 15.90 15.37
C THR A 357 11.71 16.52 16.50
N GLY A 358 12.48 15.69 17.20
CA GLY A 358 13.53 16.15 18.14
C GLY A 358 14.89 16.40 17.47
N PHE A 359 15.07 15.89 16.25
CA PHE A 359 16.21 16.15 15.36
C PHE A 359 15.84 17.23 14.34
N THR A 360 16.77 17.69 13.50
CA THR A 360 16.48 18.69 12.44
C THR A 360 15.41 18.24 11.45
N SER A 361 14.76 19.20 10.76
CA SER A 361 13.82 18.90 9.66
C SER A 361 14.48 18.07 8.57
N GLN A 362 15.70 18.42 8.18
CA GLN A 362 16.48 17.76 7.13
C GLN A 362 16.74 16.26 7.42
N THR A 363 17.24 15.91 8.61
CA THR A 363 17.44 14.50 9.00
C THR A 363 16.11 13.74 9.00
N ARG A 364 15.01 14.40 9.43
CA ARG A 364 13.68 13.81 9.38
C ARG A 364 13.15 13.63 7.96
N PHE A 365 13.49 14.51 7.02
CA PHE A 365 13.14 14.34 5.61
C PHE A 365 13.91 13.21 4.94
N GLU A 366 15.16 12.97 5.32
CA GLU A 366 15.93 11.80 4.88
C GLU A 366 15.32 10.50 5.40
N ASP A 367 14.91 10.44 6.68
CA ASP A 367 14.18 9.31 7.24
C ASP A 367 12.86 9.05 6.49
N ILE A 368 12.12 10.10 6.16
CA ILE A 368 10.86 10.00 5.41
C ILE A 368 11.10 9.55 3.97
N ALA A 369 12.12 10.10 3.30
CA ALA A 369 12.50 9.72 1.94
C ALA A 369 12.90 8.24 1.87
N PHE A 370 13.61 7.74 2.89
CA PHE A 370 13.99 6.34 3.04
C PHE A 370 12.80 5.44 3.37
N THR A 371 12.00 5.77 4.39
CA THR A 371 10.91 4.92 4.90
C THR A 371 9.69 4.89 3.99
N CYS A 372 9.32 6.01 3.37
CA CYS A 372 8.10 6.13 2.56
C CYS A 372 8.36 6.15 1.04
N ASN A 373 9.62 5.99 0.60
CA ASN A 373 10.07 6.12 -0.81
C ASN A 373 9.60 7.41 -1.53
N ARG A 374 9.34 8.50 -0.80
CA ARG A 374 8.80 9.75 -1.38
C ARG A 374 9.66 10.93 -0.95
N LYS A 375 10.26 11.63 -1.92
CA LYS A 375 11.11 12.79 -1.65
C LYS A 375 10.28 13.97 -1.09
N PRO A 376 10.54 14.42 0.14
CA PRO A 376 9.93 15.64 0.67
C PRO A 376 10.35 16.86 -0.15
N MET A 377 9.40 17.75 -0.39
CA MET A 377 9.63 19.11 -0.85
C MET A 377 9.28 20.01 0.34
N GLU A 378 10.31 20.49 1.05
CA GLU A 378 10.18 21.33 2.24
C GLU A 378 9.29 22.56 1.96
N LEU A 379 8.44 22.87 2.94
CA LEU A 379 7.58 24.06 2.97
C LEU A 379 7.81 24.86 4.26
N TYR A 380 8.13 24.18 5.35
CA TYR A 380 8.49 24.77 6.65
C TYR A 380 9.50 23.86 7.37
N PRO A 381 10.54 24.40 8.05
CA PRO A 381 10.91 25.82 8.16
C PRO A 381 11.28 26.45 6.81
N THR A 382 11.34 27.78 6.75
CA THR A 382 11.93 28.48 5.61
C THR A 382 13.45 28.45 5.71
N SER A 383 14.17 28.68 4.60
CA SER A 383 15.64 28.61 4.57
C SER A 383 16.37 29.63 5.46
N THR A 384 15.65 30.58 6.06
CA THR A 384 16.15 31.56 7.05
C THR A 384 15.90 31.13 8.50
N ASP A 385 15.18 30.03 8.72
CA ASP A 385 14.55 29.64 10.00
C ASP A 385 14.94 28.19 10.42
N THR A 386 15.94 27.60 9.76
CA THR A 386 16.28 26.16 9.86
C THR A 386 16.79 25.71 11.23
N ASP A 387 17.38 26.62 12.00
CA ASP A 387 17.97 26.33 13.32
C ASP A 387 17.05 26.65 14.50
N ASN A 388 15.93 27.35 14.26
CA ASN A 388 15.03 27.79 15.31
C ASN A 388 14.23 26.63 15.91
N LYS A 389 14.55 26.29 17.15
CA LYS A 389 13.84 25.27 17.92
C LYS A 389 12.55 25.84 18.50
N ILE A 390 11.45 25.17 18.20
CA ILE A 390 10.14 25.43 18.76
C ILE A 390 10.04 24.72 20.12
N LYS A 391 9.60 25.45 21.16
CA LYS A 391 9.27 24.89 22.47
C LYS A 391 8.02 24.01 22.36
N ASN A 392 8.02 22.85 23.03
CA ASN A 392 6.92 21.87 23.03
C ASN A 392 6.36 21.56 21.62
N PRO A 393 7.21 21.18 20.63
CA PRO A 393 6.84 21.16 19.21
C PRO A 393 5.71 20.16 18.90
N LYS A 394 5.55 19.10 19.72
CA LYS A 394 4.43 18.17 19.61
C LYS A 394 3.07 18.79 19.98
N VAL A 395 3.04 19.72 20.94
CA VAL A 395 1.79 20.43 21.28
C VAL A 395 1.42 21.38 20.13
N VAL A 396 2.42 22.03 19.52
CA VAL A 396 2.26 22.86 18.31
C VAL A 396 1.74 22.03 17.13
N GLU A 397 2.37 20.88 16.82
CA GLU A 397 1.87 19.95 15.79
C GLU A 397 0.42 19.55 16.05
N ALA A 398 0.11 19.09 17.26
CA ALA A 398 -1.22 18.61 17.60
C ALA A 398 -2.28 19.72 17.54
N LEU A 399 -1.91 20.98 17.82
CA LEU A 399 -2.77 22.15 17.62
C LEU A 399 -2.98 22.48 16.13
N CYS A 400 -1.94 22.36 15.29
CA CYS A 400 -2.09 22.47 13.84
C CYS A 400 -3.04 21.38 13.30
N HIS A 401 -2.89 20.13 13.76
CA HIS A 401 -3.76 19.01 13.40
C HIS A 401 -5.20 19.19 13.88
N ALA A 402 -5.41 19.86 15.01
CA ALA A 402 -6.74 20.20 15.51
C ALA A 402 -7.37 21.32 14.66
N GLN A 403 -6.63 22.41 14.39
CA GLN A 403 -7.07 23.52 13.54
C GLN A 403 -7.47 23.04 12.13
N LEU A 404 -6.66 22.20 11.52
CA LEU A 404 -6.85 21.75 10.13
C LEU A 404 -7.65 20.45 10.01
N ARG A 405 -8.33 19.99 11.08
CA ARG A 405 -8.95 18.67 11.13
C ARG A 405 -9.97 18.40 10.01
N GLU A 406 -10.75 19.39 9.61
CA GLU A 406 -11.77 19.23 8.56
C GLU A 406 -11.15 18.90 7.19
N HIS A 407 -9.84 19.16 7.03
CA HIS A 407 -9.04 18.85 5.86
C HIS A 407 -8.14 17.62 6.05
N GLN A 408 -8.16 16.98 7.23
CA GLN A 408 -7.29 15.86 7.58
C GLN A 408 -7.68 14.58 6.82
N VAL A 409 -6.69 13.95 6.20
CA VAL A 409 -6.84 12.72 5.41
C VAL A 409 -5.95 11.61 5.94
N THR A 410 -6.46 10.37 5.94
CA THR A 410 -5.63 9.18 6.16
C THR A 410 -5.11 8.68 4.81
N ILE A 411 -3.78 8.63 4.68
CA ILE A 411 -3.09 8.05 3.52
C ILE A 411 -2.58 6.66 3.89
N ASP A 412 -2.98 5.64 3.12
CA ASP A 412 -2.33 4.33 3.18
C ASP A 412 -1.03 4.38 2.38
N CYS A 413 0.07 3.98 3.01
CA CYS A 413 1.41 4.04 2.44
C CYS A 413 1.94 2.63 2.24
N ASP A 414 1.85 2.15 1.00
CA ASP A 414 2.37 0.87 0.52
C ASP A 414 3.87 0.70 0.82
N ALA A 415 4.65 1.77 0.76
CA ALA A 415 6.08 1.79 1.04
C ALA A 415 6.43 1.56 2.52
N CYS A 416 5.69 2.13 3.48
CA CYS A 416 5.99 1.97 4.92
C CYS A 416 4.95 1.12 5.68
N LEU A 417 4.02 0.50 4.96
CA LEU A 417 2.94 -0.35 5.46
C LEU A 417 2.12 0.28 6.59
N SER A 418 2.01 1.62 6.58
CA SER A 418 1.44 2.41 7.68
C SER A 418 0.43 3.43 7.18
N ASN A 419 -0.58 3.67 8.00
CA ASN A 419 -1.59 4.72 7.77
C ASN A 419 -1.09 6.06 8.32
N HIS A 420 -0.70 6.98 7.44
CA HIS A 420 -0.31 8.33 7.81
C HIS A 420 -1.54 9.21 8.02
N ARG A 421 -1.68 9.80 9.21
CA ARG A 421 -2.81 10.69 9.56
C ARG A 421 -2.45 12.16 9.55
N GLU A 422 -1.18 12.48 9.32
CA GLU A 422 -0.62 13.82 9.48
C GLU A 422 -0.68 14.64 8.17
N TRP A 423 -1.53 14.21 7.23
CA TRP A 423 -1.73 14.82 5.91
C TRP A 423 -3.02 15.64 5.85
N PHE A 424 -2.98 16.77 5.15
CA PHE A 424 -4.06 17.74 5.05
C PHE A 424 -4.27 18.18 3.61
N CYS A 425 -5.53 18.23 3.17
CA CYS A 425 -5.96 18.72 1.86
C CYS A 425 -6.18 20.24 1.93
N VAL A 426 -5.09 21.00 2.04
CA VAL A 426 -5.05 22.47 2.23
C VAL A 426 -3.98 23.12 1.34
N ALA A 427 -4.00 24.44 1.20
CA ALA A 427 -2.91 25.16 0.56
C ALA A 427 -1.66 25.16 1.47
N PRO A 428 -0.43 25.21 0.90
CA PRO A 428 0.80 25.36 1.68
C PRO A 428 0.76 26.54 2.66
N GLU A 429 0.13 27.64 2.25
CA GLU A 429 0.00 28.89 3.00
C GLU A 429 -0.83 28.70 4.28
N ASP A 430 -1.94 27.93 4.20
CA ASP A 430 -2.79 27.60 5.36
C ASP A 430 -2.02 26.76 6.39
N ALA A 431 -1.23 25.79 5.91
CA ALA A 431 -0.42 24.91 6.75
C ALA A 431 0.72 25.68 7.44
N ILE A 432 1.42 26.53 6.70
CA ILE A 432 2.49 27.40 7.24
C ILE A 432 1.90 28.38 8.26
N GLY A 433 0.77 29.03 7.94
CA GLY A 433 0.10 29.96 8.84
C GLY A 433 -0.37 29.31 10.14
N ALA A 434 -0.87 28.07 10.09
CA ALA A 434 -1.18 27.29 11.28
C ALA A 434 0.07 27.02 12.15
N ILE A 435 1.18 26.60 11.54
CA ILE A 435 2.43 26.34 12.27
C ILE A 435 2.98 27.61 12.91
N GLN A 436 3.06 28.72 12.17
CA GLN A 436 3.56 30.00 12.67
C GLN A 436 2.70 30.50 13.85
N LYS A 437 1.38 30.52 13.69
CA LYS A 437 0.41 30.89 14.75
C LYS A 437 0.64 30.08 16.04
N TRP A 438 0.64 28.75 15.95
CA TRP A 438 0.77 27.90 17.13
C TRP A 438 2.17 27.89 17.73
N SER A 439 3.21 28.08 16.93
CA SER A 439 4.59 28.27 17.42
C SER A 439 4.72 29.57 18.20
N SER A 440 4.26 30.70 17.65
CA SER A 440 4.28 32.00 18.32
C SER A 440 3.42 32.01 19.59
N TRP A 441 2.25 31.38 19.56
CA TRP A 441 1.42 31.19 20.76
C TRP A 441 2.17 30.40 21.83
N MET A 442 2.77 29.26 21.47
CA MET A 442 3.51 28.42 22.40
C MET A 442 4.70 29.14 23.01
N GLU A 443 5.43 29.94 22.23
CA GLU A 443 6.57 30.70 22.73
C GLU A 443 6.15 31.79 23.73
N LYS A 444 5.11 32.59 23.42
CA LYS A 444 4.52 33.55 24.37
C LYS A 444 4.03 32.83 25.65
N PHE A 445 3.26 31.76 25.49
CA PHE A 445 2.59 31.06 26.59
C PHE A 445 3.58 30.35 27.52
N THR A 446 4.68 29.80 26.98
CA THR A 446 5.73 29.11 27.76
C THR A 446 6.73 30.05 28.43
N ALA A 447 6.68 31.36 28.16
CA ALA A 447 7.47 32.36 28.89
C ALA A 447 6.98 32.53 30.34
N GLU A 448 5.74 32.14 30.65
CA GLU A 448 5.20 32.22 32.00
C GLU A 448 5.66 31.05 32.90
N PRO A 449 6.05 31.32 34.17
CA PRO A 449 6.28 30.25 35.14
C PRO A 449 4.97 29.50 35.39
N ASN A 450 5.08 28.17 35.51
CA ASN A 450 3.96 27.25 35.70
C ASN A 450 2.91 27.28 34.55
N TRP A 451 3.28 27.69 33.33
CA TRP A 451 2.39 27.70 32.15
C TRP A 451 1.58 26.41 32.01
N ARG A 452 2.19 25.25 32.26
CA ARG A 452 1.54 23.94 32.14
C ARG A 452 0.37 23.78 33.11
N GLN A 453 0.50 24.24 34.35
CA GLN A 453 -0.58 24.24 35.32
C GLN A 453 -1.67 25.23 34.90
N LYS A 454 -1.29 26.45 34.48
CA LYS A 454 -2.23 27.46 33.97
C LYS A 454 -3.03 26.96 32.75
N LEU A 455 -2.40 26.16 31.88
CA LEU A 455 -3.06 25.55 30.73
C LEU A 455 -4.05 24.47 31.14
N ASP A 456 -3.65 23.55 32.02
CA ASP A 456 -4.53 22.50 32.53
C ASP A 456 -5.72 23.13 33.30
N ASP A 457 -5.47 24.15 34.12
CA ASP A 457 -6.48 25.02 34.75
C ASP A 457 -7.45 25.67 33.74
N LYS A 458 -6.93 26.30 32.66
CA LYS A 458 -7.75 26.90 31.59
C LYS A 458 -8.65 25.84 30.94
N ILE A 459 -8.11 24.64 30.67
CA ILE A 459 -8.84 23.52 30.04
C ILE A 459 -9.92 22.94 30.97
N GLU A 460 -9.70 22.90 32.28
CA GLU A 460 -10.70 22.42 33.23
C GLU A 460 -11.80 23.44 33.49
N LYS A 461 -11.46 24.74 33.53
CA LYS A 461 -12.42 25.84 33.69
C LYS A 461 -13.30 26.04 32.45
N MET A 462 -12.73 25.92 31.25
CA MET A 462 -13.47 26.10 30.00
C MET A 462 -14.13 24.82 29.49
N LYS A 463 -15.39 24.63 29.87
CA LYS A 463 -16.26 23.58 29.30
C LYS A 463 -16.52 23.77 27.79
N ASP A 464 -16.46 25.02 27.31
CA ASP A 464 -16.51 25.35 25.88
C ASP A 464 -15.08 25.52 25.32
N LEU A 465 -14.58 24.46 24.71
CA LEU A 465 -13.27 24.45 24.03
C LEU A 465 -13.26 25.23 22.71
N GLY A 466 -14.42 25.50 22.10
CA GLY A 466 -14.52 26.37 20.94
C GLY A 466 -14.27 27.82 21.34
N ARG A 467 -14.80 28.23 22.49
CA ARG A 467 -14.44 29.50 23.15
C ARG A 467 -12.97 29.51 23.59
N LEU A 468 -12.46 28.45 24.23
CA LEU A 468 -11.03 28.37 24.60
C LEU A 468 -10.13 28.66 23.39
N LEU A 469 -10.37 28.02 22.25
CA LEU A 469 -9.58 28.32 21.06
C LEU A 469 -9.73 29.75 20.59
N LYS A 470 -10.94 30.31 20.54
CA LYS A 470 -11.13 31.73 20.17
C LYS A 470 -10.45 32.70 21.14
N GLU A 471 -10.36 32.36 22.42
CA GLU A 471 -9.59 33.13 23.41
C GLU A 471 -8.08 32.99 23.17
N LEU A 472 -7.56 31.78 22.93
CA LEU A 472 -6.14 31.57 22.57
C LEU A 472 -5.77 32.20 21.22
N GLU A 473 -6.72 32.29 20.29
CA GLU A 473 -6.59 33.01 19.01
C GLU A 473 -6.59 34.53 19.23
N GLY A 474 -7.48 35.04 20.10
CA GLY A 474 -7.47 36.44 20.53
C GLY A 474 -6.18 36.85 21.22
N GLU A 475 -5.55 35.95 21.99
CA GLU A 475 -4.23 36.14 22.63
C GLU A 475 -3.04 36.13 21.62
N THR A 476 -3.27 35.84 20.33
CA THR A 476 -2.20 35.88 19.30
C THR A 476 -2.09 37.19 18.54
N LEU A 477 -3.14 38.02 18.51
CA LEU A 477 -3.16 39.38 17.96
C LEU A 477 -2.62 40.41 18.99
#